data_AF-A0A382N3Z2-F1
#
_entry.id   AF-A0A382N3Z2-F1
#
_cell.length_a   1.000
_cell.length_b   1.000
_cell.length_c   1.000
_cell.angle_alpha   90.00
_cell.angle_beta   90.00
_cell.angle_gamma   90.00
#
_symmetry.space_group_name_H-M   'P 1'
#
loop_
_entity.id
_entity.type
_entity.pdbx_description
1 polymer ?
#
loop_
_entity_poly.entity_id
_entity_poly.type
_entity_poly.pdbx_seq_one_letter_code
_entity_poly.pdbx_strand_id
1 'polypeptide(L)'
;MNLKKIKLKYNKFKQYLLLIRLNRPIGIFLLLWPTLWGLWIASEGFPNTKILVVFLFGVFLMRSAGCILNDIIDKDFDKFVARTQNRPLASDKLSSIEAFIVAISLI
;
A
#
# COMPACT_ATOMS: atom_id res chain seq x y z
N MET A 1 -12.96 12.43 -27.46
CA MET A 1 -12.60 11.88 -26.14
C MET A 1 -12.31 13.04 -25.19
N ASN A 2 -13.07 13.20 -24.11
CA ASN A 2 -13.19 14.48 -23.37
C ASN A 2 -12.04 14.68 -22.35
N LEU A 3 -11.26 15.77 -22.48
CA LEU A 3 -10.11 16.10 -21.62
C LEU A 3 -10.44 16.08 -20.12
N LYS A 4 -11.68 16.45 -19.74
CA LYS A 4 -12.15 16.35 -18.34
C LYS A 4 -12.13 14.91 -17.81
N LYS A 5 -12.55 13.92 -18.62
CA LYS A 5 -12.53 12.50 -18.21
C LYS A 5 -11.10 12.00 -17.98
N ILE A 6 -10.16 12.40 -18.83
CA ILE A 6 -8.74 12.03 -18.71
C ILE A 6 -8.16 12.59 -17.41
N LYS A 7 -8.41 13.88 -17.12
CA LYS A 7 -7.94 14.54 -15.90
C LYS A 7 -8.53 13.90 -14.62
N LEU A 8 -9.80 13.50 -14.66
CA LEU A 8 -10.47 12.80 -13.55
C LEU A 8 -9.85 11.42 -13.30
N LYS A 9 -9.61 10.66 -14.38
CA LYS A 9 -8.97 9.33 -14.30
C LYS A 9 -7.53 9.42 -13.78
N TYR A 10 -6.76 10.41 -14.23
CA TYR A 10 -5.40 10.65 -13.76
C TYR A 10 -5.36 10.99 -12.27
N ASN A 11 -6.27 11.86 -11.81
CA ASN A 11 -6.37 12.20 -10.39
C ASN A 11 -6.70 10.98 -9.54
N LYS A 12 -7.57 10.09 -10.02
CA LYS A 12 -7.95 8.86 -9.32
C LYS A 12 -6.79 7.85 -9.23
N PHE A 13 -6.05 7.67 -10.33
CA PHE A 13 -4.84 6.83 -10.32
C PHE A 13 -3.81 7.32 -9.30
N LYS A 14 -3.59 8.64 -9.23
CA LYS A 14 -2.72 9.23 -8.19
C LYS A 14 -3.22 8.93 -6.78
N GLN A 15 -4.54 8.94 -6.53
CA GLN A 15 -5.08 8.56 -5.21
C GLN A 15 -4.79 7.10 -4.88
N TYR A 16 -4.87 6.18 -5.84
CA TYR A 16 -4.51 4.77 -5.59
C TYR A 16 -3.03 4.60 -5.25
N LEU A 17 -2.13 5.33 -5.92
CA LEU A 17 -0.70 5.31 -5.56
C LEU A 17 -0.43 5.83 -4.14
N LEU A 18 -1.18 6.85 -3.71
CA LEU A 18 -1.13 7.35 -2.34
C LEU A 18 -1.72 6.35 -1.34
N LEU A 19 -2.80 5.66 -1.72
CA LEU A 19 -3.50 4.67 -0.91
C LEU A 19 -2.59 3.49 -0.55
N ILE A 20 -1.84 2.95 -1.52
CA ILE A 20 -0.85 1.88 -1.30
C ILE A 20 0.46 2.39 -0.68
N ARG A 21 0.55 3.68 -0.35
CA ARG A 21 1.74 4.36 0.19
C ARG A 21 3.00 4.24 -0.68
N LEU A 22 2.86 4.17 -2.01
CA LEU A 22 4.01 4.07 -2.92
C LEU A 22 4.89 5.33 -2.89
N ASN A 23 4.32 6.48 -2.51
CA ASN A 23 5.04 7.73 -2.33
C ASN A 23 5.94 7.74 -1.07
N ARG A 24 5.77 6.80 -0.14
CA ARG A 24 6.51 6.71 1.13
C ARG A 24 6.96 5.25 1.37
N PRO A 25 7.89 4.72 0.57
CA PRO A 25 8.25 3.29 0.56
C PRO A 25 9.04 2.84 1.81
N ILE A 26 9.35 3.73 2.74
CA ILE A 26 10.10 3.42 3.97
C ILE A 26 9.50 2.22 4.72
N GLY A 27 8.18 2.10 4.76
CA GLY A 27 7.51 0.97 5.41
C GLY A 27 7.77 -0.37 4.73
N ILE A 28 7.93 -0.39 3.40
CA ILE A 28 8.26 -1.62 2.65
C ILE A 28 9.68 -2.05 3.02
N PHE A 29 10.63 -1.12 3.04
CA PHE A 29 12.01 -1.42 3.43
C PHE A 29 12.13 -1.89 4.89
N LEU A 30 11.36 -1.28 5.80
CA LEU A 30 11.31 -1.68 7.21
C LEU A 30 10.81 -3.12 7.41
N LEU A 31 9.88 -3.59 6.57
CA LEU A 31 9.47 -5.01 6.60
C LEU A 31 10.46 -5.89 5.84
N LEU A 32 10.99 -5.41 4.71
CA LEU A 32 11.87 -6.20 3.86
C LEU A 32 13.17 -6.57 4.58
N TRP A 33 13.76 -5.65 5.34
CA TRP A 33 15.01 -5.88 6.04
C TRP A 33 14.98 -7.12 6.96
N PRO A 34 14.10 -7.20 7.98
CA PRO A 34 14.01 -8.40 8.83
C PRO A 34 13.59 -9.64 8.05
N THR A 35 12.78 -9.51 6.99
CA THR A 35 12.44 -10.65 6.11
C THR A 35 13.68 -11.22 5.42
N LEU A 36 14.56 -10.38 4.88
CA LEU A 36 15.80 -10.84 4.23
C LEU A 36 16.74 -11.54 5.21
N TRP A 37 16.87 -11.02 6.44
CA TRP A 37 17.62 -11.68 7.50
C TRP A 37 17.04 -13.05 7.84
N GLY A 38 15.72 -13.12 8.01
CA GLY A 38 15.02 -14.38 8.26
C GLY A 38 15.23 -15.39 7.14
N LEU A 39 15.15 -14.96 5.88
CA LEU A 39 15.41 -15.82 4.72
C LEU A 39 16.83 -16.33 4.67
N TRP A 40 17.81 -15.47 4.95
CA TRP A 40 19.22 -15.86 4.95
C TRP A 40 19.48 -16.95 6.01
N ILE A 41 19.03 -16.72 7.23
CA ILE A 41 19.21 -17.67 8.34
C ILE A 41 18.48 -18.99 8.03
N ALA A 42 17.21 -18.91 7.59
CA ALA A 42 16.40 -20.10 7.30
C ALA A 42 16.88 -20.91 6.08
N SER A 43 17.62 -20.29 5.17
CA SER A 43 18.20 -20.96 4.00
C SER A 43 19.60 -21.50 4.25
N GLU A 44 20.14 -21.35 5.48
CA GLU A 44 21.52 -21.71 5.84
C GLU A 44 22.56 -21.09 4.88
N GLY A 45 22.25 -19.90 4.34
CA GLY A 45 23.00 -19.32 3.22
C GLY A 45 22.09 -18.54 2.27
N PHE A 46 22.50 -18.40 1.01
CA PHE A 46 21.72 -17.62 0.06
C PHE A 46 20.38 -18.32 -0.27
N PRO A 47 19.23 -17.65 -0.10
CA PRO A 47 17.95 -18.22 -0.44
C PRO A 47 17.84 -18.48 -1.94
N ASN A 48 17.07 -19.51 -2.30
CA ASN A 48 16.70 -19.75 -3.69
C ASN A 48 16.03 -18.49 -4.28
N THR A 49 16.42 -18.10 -5.50
CA THR A 49 15.90 -16.90 -6.17
C THR A 49 14.37 -16.86 -6.25
N LYS A 50 13.71 -18.01 -6.44
CA LYS A 50 12.24 -18.08 -6.45
C LYS A 50 11.65 -17.68 -5.10
N ILE A 51 12.22 -18.19 -4.01
CA ILE A 51 11.77 -17.88 -2.63
C ILE A 51 12.00 -16.39 -2.35
N LEU A 52 13.18 -15.87 -2.69
CA LEU A 52 13.51 -14.45 -2.52
C LEU A 52 12.49 -13.55 -3.24
N VAL A 53 12.14 -13.87 -4.49
CA VAL A 53 11.17 -13.12 -5.28
C VAL A 53 9.77 -13.18 -4.66
N VAL A 54 9.31 -14.35 -4.22
CA VAL A 54 8.01 -14.50 -3.55
C VAL A 54 7.93 -13.63 -2.30
N PHE A 55 8.98 -13.60 -1.46
CA PHE A 55 8.99 -12.77 -0.25
C PHE A 55 9.09 -11.27 -0.57
N LEU A 56 9.85 -10.87 -1.60
CA LEU A 56 9.90 -9.47 -2.05
C LEU A 56 8.51 -8.97 -2.46
N PHE A 57 7.79 -9.73 -3.28
CA PHE A 57 6.43 -9.40 -3.68
C PHE A 57 5.46 -9.47 -2.50
N GLY A 58 5.55 -10.51 -1.66
CA GLY A 58 4.73 -10.66 -0.47
C GLY A 58 4.85 -9.48 0.49
N VAL A 59 6.07 -9.01 0.76
CA VAL A 59 6.31 -7.82 1.60
C VAL A 59 5.67 -6.58 0.97
N PHE A 60 5.87 -6.35 -0.33
CA PHE A 60 5.30 -5.20 -1.02
C PHE A 60 3.76 -5.21 -0.99
N LEU A 61 3.16 -6.34 -1.35
CA LEU A 61 1.71 -6.53 -1.43
C LEU A 61 1.06 -6.44 -0.06
N MET A 62 1.56 -7.21 0.93
CA MET A 62 0.99 -7.24 2.28
C MET A 62 1.18 -5.91 2.99
N ARG A 63 2.33 -5.23 2.80
CA ARG A 63 2.51 -3.88 3.34
C ARG A 63 1.48 -2.93 2.75
N SER A 64 1.29 -2.97 1.43
CA SER A 64 0.31 -2.13 0.73
C SER A 64 -1.09 -2.40 1.25
N ALA A 65 -1.56 -3.65 1.25
CA ALA A 65 -2.89 -4.05 1.74
C ALA A 65 -3.14 -3.61 3.20
N GLY A 66 -2.17 -3.84 4.09
CA GLY A 66 -2.26 -3.40 5.48
C GLY A 66 -2.34 -1.87 5.63
N CYS A 67 -1.73 -1.10 4.72
CA CYS A 67 -1.93 0.35 4.70
C CYS A 67 -3.37 0.74 4.42
N ILE A 68 -3.98 0.09 3.44
CA ILE A 68 -5.34 0.39 2.99
C ILE A 68 -6.34 0.04 4.09
N LEU A 69 -6.21 -1.15 4.68
CA LEU A 69 -7.08 -1.58 5.77
C LEU A 69 -6.99 -0.64 6.97
N ASN A 70 -5.78 -0.19 7.34
CA ASN A 70 -5.62 0.82 8.38
C ASN A 70 -6.31 2.14 8.00
N ASP A 71 -6.15 2.63 6.77
CA ASP A 71 -6.80 3.87 6.31
C ASP A 71 -8.35 3.72 6.28
N ILE A 72 -8.89 2.51 6.08
CA ILE A 72 -10.33 2.22 6.17
C ILE A 72 -10.82 2.30 7.61
N ILE A 73 -10.12 1.64 8.53
CA ILE A 73 -10.48 1.57 9.95
C ILE A 73 -10.34 2.95 10.60
N ASP A 74 -9.25 3.67 10.31
CA ASP A 74 -8.92 4.95 10.92
C ASP A 74 -9.60 6.14 10.23
N LYS A 75 -10.42 5.91 9.19
CA LYS A 75 -10.95 6.96 8.30
C LYS A 75 -11.56 8.15 9.05
N ASP A 76 -12.42 7.89 10.03
CA ASP A 76 -13.16 8.93 10.74
C ASP A 76 -12.27 9.68 11.73
N PHE A 77 -11.28 9.00 12.32
CA PHE A 77 -10.31 9.61 13.21
C PHE A 77 -9.28 10.45 12.44
N ASP A 78 -8.78 9.94 11.32
CA ASP A 78 -7.77 10.58 10.49
C ASP A 78 -8.23 11.95 9.96
N LYS A 79 -9.53 12.15 9.79
CA LYS A 79 -10.13 13.45 9.40
C LYS A 79 -9.73 14.60 10.33
N PHE A 80 -9.50 14.31 11.61
CA PHE A 80 -9.23 15.31 12.64
C PHE A 80 -7.73 15.47 12.95
N VAL A 81 -6.85 14.73 12.26
CA VAL A 81 -5.41 14.71 12.53
C VAL A 81 -4.65 15.41 11.40
N ALA A 82 -3.92 16.47 11.73
CA ALA A 82 -3.21 17.30 10.73
C ALA A 82 -2.30 16.51 9.77
N ARG A 83 -1.69 15.42 10.27
CA ARG A 83 -0.81 14.54 9.50
C ARG A 83 -1.56 13.63 8.51
N THR A 84 -2.79 13.21 8.82
CA THR A 84 -3.51 12.14 8.10
C THR A 84 -4.82 12.60 7.46
N GLN A 85 -5.32 13.79 7.80
CA GLN A 85 -6.52 14.41 7.21
C GLN A 85 -6.51 14.47 5.68
N ASN A 86 -5.32 14.53 5.07
CA ASN A 86 -5.17 14.61 3.61
C ASN A 86 -5.11 13.24 2.92
N ARG A 87 -5.17 12.13 3.66
CA ARG A 87 -5.19 10.77 3.09
C ARG A 87 -6.40 10.60 2.16
N PRO A 88 -6.32 9.74 1.14
CA PRO A 88 -7.39 9.60 0.16
C PRO A 88 -8.76 9.26 0.76
N LEU A 89 -8.81 8.42 1.79
CA LEU A 89 -10.06 8.01 2.45
C LEU A 89 -10.55 9.05 3.45
N ALA A 90 -9.65 9.60 4.28
CA ALA A 90 -9.99 10.64 5.25
C ALA A 90 -10.51 11.92 4.56
N SER A 91 -9.94 12.29 3.41
CA SER A 91 -10.40 13.44 2.61
C SER A 91 -11.51 13.13 1.61
N ASP A 92 -12.15 11.95 1.72
CA ASP A 92 -13.25 11.48 0.87
C ASP A 92 -12.96 11.55 -0.66
N LYS A 93 -11.67 11.49 -1.05
CA LYS A 93 -11.22 11.44 -2.46
C LYS A 93 -11.35 10.05 -3.09
N LEU A 94 -11.45 9.02 -2.25
CA LEU A 94 -11.72 7.63 -2.62
C LEU A 94 -12.77 7.05 -1.66
N SER A 95 -13.62 6.16 -2.18
CA SER A 95 -14.60 5.42 -1.38
C SER A 95 -13.93 4.30 -0.59
N SER A 96 -14.39 4.04 0.64
CA SER A 96 -13.92 2.92 1.47
C SER A 96 -14.18 1.56 0.80
N ILE A 97 -15.27 1.44 0.02
CA ILE A 97 -15.59 0.20 -0.72
C ILE A 97 -14.54 -0.04 -1.82
N GLU A 98 -14.20 1.00 -2.58
CA GLU A 98 -13.16 0.90 -3.62
C GLU A 98 -11.81 0.54 -2.99
N ALA A 99 -11.47 1.17 -1.87
CA ALA A 99 -10.26 0.88 -1.12
C ALA A 99 -10.24 -0.58 -0.64
N PHE A 100 -11.36 -1.09 -0.12
CA PHE A 100 -11.47 -2.47 0.33
C PHE A 100 -11.25 -3.47 -0.82
N ILE A 101 -11.86 -3.23 -1.98
CA ILE A 101 -11.66 -4.06 -3.18
C ILE A 101 -10.17 -4.08 -3.57
N VAL A 102 -9.51 -2.91 -3.55
CA VAL A 102 -8.06 -2.84 -3.83
C VAL A 102 -7.27 -3.64 -2.79
N ALA A 103 -7.59 -3.52 -1.50
CA ALA A 103 -6.90 -4.26 -0.44
C ALA A 103 -7.01 -5.78 -0.64
N ILE A 104 -8.21 -6.28 -0.95
CA ILE A 104 -8.44 -7.70 -1.22
C ILE A 104 -7.73 -8.16 -2.50
N SER A 105 -7.65 -7.32 -3.54
CA SER A 105 -6.94 -7.68 -4.78
C SER A 105 -5.42 -7.83 -4.63
N LEU A 106 -4.85 -7.38 -3.50
CA LEU A 106 -3.42 -7.45 -3.21
C LEU A 106 -3.06 -8.68 -2.34
N ILE A 107 -4.04 -9.42 -1.83
CA ILE A 107 -3.87 -10.60 -0.97
C ILE A 107 -4.09 -11.85 -1.83
#